data_AF-A0A1G5SH43-F1
#
_entry.id   AF-A0A1G5SH43-F1
#
_cell.length_a   1.000
_cell.length_b   1.000
_cell.length_c   1.000
_cell.angle_alpha   90.00
_cell.angle_beta   90.00
_cell.angle_gamma   90.00
#
_symmetry.space_group_name_H-M   'P 1'
#
loop_
_entity.id
_entity.type
_entity.pdbx_description
1 polymer ?
#
loop_
_entity_poly.entity_id
_entity_poly.type
_entity_poly.pdbx_seq_one_letter_code
_entity_poly.pdbx_strand_id
1 'polypeptide(L)' 'MKRFHGVATKYLENYLGWRRWLERWGGHNSPIIGLQAALGRENQFQRLMQT' A
#
# COMPACT_ATOMS: atom_id res chain seq x y z
N MET A 1 1.85 12.46 -22.47
CA MET A 1 2.05 12.02 -21.06
C MET A 1 1.24 12.92 -20.14
N LYS A 2 0.32 12.37 -19.33
CA LYS A 2 -0.43 13.15 -18.34
C LYS A 2 0.55 13.63 -17.27
N ARG A 3 0.59 14.94 -16.98
CA ARG A 3 1.46 15.51 -15.96
C ARG A 3 1.10 14.90 -14.60
N PHE A 4 2.10 14.38 -13.89
CA PHE A 4 1.95 13.90 -12.53
C PHE A 4 1.77 15.12 -11.61
N HIS A 5 0.56 15.30 -11.08
CA HIS A 5 0.27 16.29 -10.06
C HIS A 5 0.63 15.65 -8.73
N GLY A 6 1.85 15.90 -8.25
CA GLY A 6 2.37 15.27 -7.04
C GLY A 6 1.33 15.23 -5.92
N VAL A 7 1.21 14.08 -5.27
CA VAL A 7 0.37 13.93 -4.09
C VAL A 7 1.02 14.70 -2.95
N ALA A 8 0.25 15.51 -2.23
CA ALA A 8 0.76 16.22 -1.06
C ALA A 8 1.49 15.23 -0.15
N THR A 9 2.71 15.55 0.27
CA THR A 9 3.60 14.65 1.03
C THR A 9 2.92 14.04 2.26
N LYS A 10 1.95 14.72 2.86
CA LYS A 10 1.08 14.22 3.95
C LYS A 10 0.27 12.95 3.62
N TYR A 11 0.06 12.64 2.34
CA TYR A 11 -0.61 11.42 1.89
C TYR A 11 0.35 10.44 1.20
N LEU A 12 1.65 10.75 1.17
CA LEU A 12 2.64 9.93 0.48
C LEU A 12 2.73 8.53 1.08
N GLU A 13 2.62 8.39 2.40
CA GLU A 13 2.58 7.08 3.06
C GLU A 13 1.39 6.24 2.59
N ASN A 14 0.19 6.83 2.57
CA ASN A 14 -1.00 6.16 2.05
C ASN A 14 -0.86 5.83 0.57
N TYR A 15 -0.21 6.72 -0.19
CA TYR A 15 0.05 6.51 -1.61
C TYR A 15 0.98 5.32 -1.87
N LEU A 16 2.04 5.24 -1.07
CA LEU A 16 2.98 4.13 -1.11
C LEU A 16 2.35 2.84 -0.60
N GLY A 17 1.42 2.90 0.36
CA GLY A 17 0.69 1.75 0.87
C GLY A 17 -0.08 1.01 -0.22
N TRP A 18 -0.92 1.72 -0.99
CA TRP A 18 -1.70 1.08 -2.06
C TRP A 18 -0.83 0.66 -3.26
N ARG A 19 0.24 1.40 -3.56
CA ARG A 19 1.19 1.01 -4.61
C ARG A 19 1.94 -0.27 -4.21
N ARG A 20 2.46 -0.34 -2.99
CA ARG A 20 3.10 -1.55 -2.43
C ARG A 20 2.14 -2.73 -2.39
N TRP A 21 0.86 -2.50 -2.11
CA TRP A 21 -0.18 -3.52 -2.19
C TRP A 21 -0.26 -4.14 -3.59
N LEU A 22 -0.41 -3.29 -4.62
CA LEU A 22 -0.49 -3.74 -6.01
C LEU A 22 0.81 -4.43 -6.48
N GLU A 23 1.97 -3.90 -6.10
CA GLU A 23 3.28 -4.50 -6.43
C GLU A 23 3.50 -5.86 -5.75
N ARG A 24 3.05 -6.01 -4.49
CA ARG A 24 3.20 -7.26 -3.72
C ARG A 24 2.27 -8.36 -4.19
N TRP A 25 0.99 -8.04 -4.38
CA TRP A 25 -0.04 -9.04 -4.63
C TRP A 25 -0.31 -9.26 -6.12
N GLY A 26 -0.04 -8.27 -6.98
CA GLY A 26 -0.22 -8.39 -8.43
C GLY A 26 -1.57 -9.00 -8.81
N GLY A 27 -1.55 -10.09 -9.59
CA GLY A 27 -2.74 -10.85 -10.00
C GLY A 27 -3.36 -11.75 -8.93
N HIS A 28 -2.71 -11.94 -7.78
CA HIS A 28 -3.23 -12.69 -6.63
C HIS A 28 -3.98 -11.79 -5.63
N ASN A 29 -4.23 -10.54 -6.00
CA ASN A 29 -5.00 -9.62 -5.19
C ASN A 29 -6.46 -10.10 -5.09
N SER A 30 -6.99 -10.17 -3.87
CA SER A 30 -8.40 -10.48 -3.65
C SER A 30 -9.00 -9.57 -2.56
N PRO A 31 -10.32 -9.29 -2.62
CA PRO A 31 -10.97 -8.43 -1.64
C PRO A 31 -10.79 -8.90 -0.19
N ILE A 32 -10.73 -10.22 0.05
CA ILE A 32 -10.61 -10.77 1.39
C ILE A 32 -9.22 -10.51 2.00
N ILE A 33 -8.18 -10.59 1.18
CA ILE A 33 -6.80 -10.28 1.59
C ILE A 33 -6.72 -8.77 1.93
N GLY A 34 -7.29 -7.91 1.08
CA GLY A 34 -7.36 -6.46 1.33
C GLY A 34 -8.07 -6.11 2.65
N LEU A 35 -9.19 -6.78 2.95
CA LEU A 35 -9.92 -6.61 4.20
C LEU A 35 -9.10 -7.08 5.41
N GLN A 36 -8.44 -8.23 5.33
CA GLN A 36 -7.60 -8.75 6.42
C GLN A 36 -6.43 -7.81 6.73
N ALA A 37 -5.79 -7.26 5.70
CA ALA A 37 -4.73 -6.27 5.85
C ALA A 37 -5.22 -4.96 6.47
N ALA A 38 -6.37 -4.44 6.04
CA ALA A 38 -6.97 -3.23 6.61
C ALA A 38 -7.35 -3.39 8.09
N LEU A 39 -7.75 -4.61 8.49
CA LEU A 39 -8.04 -4.97 9.88
C LEU A 39 -6.78 -5.24 10.72
N GLY A 40 -5.57 -5.05 10.16
CA GLY A 40 -4.31 -5.30 10.86
C GLY A 40 -4.06 -6.79 11.15
N ARG A 41 -4.79 -7.70 10.51
CA ARG A 41 -4.61 -9.16 10.66
C ARG A 41 -3.45 -9.70 9.83
N GLU A 42 -2.85 -8.85 8.98
CA GLU A 42 -1.61 -9.15 8.29
C GLU A 42 -0.46 -8.38 8.92
N ASN A 43 0.46 -9.08 9.60
CA ASN A 43 1.72 -8.55 10.14
C ASN A 43 2.70 -8.03 9.05
N GLN A 44 2.24 -7.94 7.80
CA GLN A 44 3.07 -7.74 6.62
C GLN A 44 3.12 -6.29 6.13
N PHE A 45 2.26 -5.40 6.64
CA PHE A 45 2.22 -3.98 6.28
C PHE A 45 3.11 -3.09 7.13
N GLN A 46 3.55 -3.56 8.30
CA GLN A 46 4.44 -2.83 9.19
C GLN A 46 5.83 -3.46 9.22
N ARG A 47 6.67 -3.07 8.26
CA ARG A 47 8.11 -2.91 8.48
C ARG A 47 8.47 -1.49 8.07
N LEU A 48 8.27 -0.56 8.99
CA LEU A 48 9.01 0.70 8.97
C LEU A 48 10.50 0.35 9.13
N MET A 49 11.35 1.03 8.37
CA MET A 49 12.80 0.80 8.31
C MET A 49 13.37 0.57 9.71
N GLN A 50 14.00 -0.58 9.92
CA GLN A 50 14.97 -0.73 11.00
C GLN A 50 16.21 0.06 10.56
N THR A 51 16.36 1.26 11.11
CA THR A 51 17.62 2.02 11.11
C THR A 51 18.42 1.69 12.34
#